data_AF-A0AAW9KB68-F1
#
_entry.id   AF-A0AAW9KB68-F1
#
_cell.length_a   1.000
_cell.length_b   1.000
_cell.length_c   1.000
_cell.angle_alpha   90.00
_cell.angle_beta   90.00
_cell.angle_gamma   90.00
#
_symmetry.space_group_name_H-M   'P 1'
#
loop_
_entity.id
_entity.type
_entity.pdbx_description
1 polymer ?
#
loop_
_entity_poly.entity_id
_entity_poly.type
_entity_poly.pdbx_seq_one_letter_code
_entity_poly.pdbx_strand_id
1 'polypeptide(L)'
;MNAIILASGFSKRMGKNKLLMKIGKELIIEKVIKTIKISNFSNIILVGNDKKVIELAINYGIKPIKNESPGYGQSQSIKLGLKEANLEYNFMFFCGDQPFIDTESINKIIDASNLYKENIIIPR
;
A
#
# COMPACT_ATOMS: atom_id res chain seq x y z
N MET A 1 11.90 -0.09 7.83
CA MET A 1 10.48 0.33 7.77
C MET A 1 9.75 -0.52 6.75
N ASN A 2 8.56 -1.03 7.10
CA ASN A 2 7.67 -1.76 6.18
C ASN A 2 6.61 -0.82 5.58
N ALA A 3 6.37 -0.90 4.27
CA ALA A 3 5.20 -0.34 3.62
C ALA A 3 4.18 -1.44 3.30
N ILE A 4 2.92 -1.25 3.69
CA ILE A 4 1.82 -2.16 3.41
C ILE A 4 0.76 -1.41 2.59
N ILE A 5 0.65 -1.75 1.30
CA ILE A 5 -0.32 -1.18 0.37
C ILE A 5 -1.59 -2.02 0.38
N LEU A 6 -2.70 -1.42 0.81
CA LEU A 6 -4.01 -2.04 0.89
C LEU A 6 -4.76 -1.81 -0.43
N ALA A 7 -4.85 -2.86 -1.23
CA ALA A 7 -5.35 -2.81 -2.61
C ALA A 7 -6.45 -3.86 -2.87
N SER A 8 -7.14 -4.32 -1.82
CA SER A 8 -8.19 -5.37 -1.89
C SER A 8 -9.63 -4.82 -1.96
N GLY A 9 -9.79 -3.52 -2.22
CA GLY A 9 -11.10 -2.86 -2.17
C GLY A 9 -11.97 -3.13 -3.40
N PHE A 10 -13.25 -3.47 -3.18
CA PHE A 10 -14.19 -3.87 -4.25
C PHE A 10 -14.62 -2.77 -5.23
N SER A 11 -14.34 -1.49 -4.96
CA SER A 11 -14.76 -0.36 -5.83
C SER A 11 -16.28 -0.34 -6.18
N LYS A 12 -17.15 -0.89 -5.31
CA LYS A 12 -18.58 -1.13 -5.60
C LYS A 12 -19.33 0.10 -6.15
N ARG A 13 -19.08 1.29 -5.59
CA ARG A 13 -19.72 2.55 -6.04
C ARG A 13 -19.25 3.03 -7.41
N MET A 14 -18.03 2.67 -7.83
CA MET A 14 -17.47 3.10 -9.12
C MET A 14 -17.80 2.13 -10.27
N GLY A 15 -18.35 0.95 -9.99
CA GLY A 15 -18.74 -0.06 -10.98
C GLY A 15 -17.57 -0.75 -11.73
N LYS A 16 -16.35 -0.23 -11.60
CA LYS A 16 -15.10 -0.78 -12.15
C LYS A 16 -14.00 -0.72 -11.11
N ASN A 17 -12.95 -1.53 -11.28
CA ASN A 17 -11.80 -1.50 -10.38
C ASN A 17 -11.08 -0.15 -10.49
N LYS A 18 -11.24 0.71 -9.47
CA LYS A 18 -10.69 2.08 -9.46
C LYS A 18 -9.17 2.09 -9.55
N LEU A 19 -8.51 1.07 -9.00
CA LEU A 19 -7.06 0.95 -8.98
C LEU A 19 -6.46 0.85 -10.40
N LEU A 20 -7.24 0.28 -11.33
CA LEU A 20 -6.89 0.10 -12.73
C LEU A 20 -7.43 1.23 -13.63
N MET A 21 -7.96 2.31 -13.05
CA MET A 21 -8.30 3.51 -13.81
C MET A 21 -7.03 4.31 -14.09
N LYS A 22 -7.03 5.05 -15.21
CA LYS A 22 -5.94 5.95 -15.55
C LYS A 22 -6.06 7.27 -14.81
N ILE A 23 -4.92 7.78 -14.36
CA ILE A 23 -4.71 9.15 -13.93
C ILE A 23 -3.56 9.73 -14.76
N GLY A 24 -3.90 10.62 -15.69
CA GLY A 24 -2.96 11.01 -16.74
C GLY A 24 -2.58 9.80 -17.61
N LYS A 25 -1.29 9.45 -17.63
CA LYS A 25 -0.74 8.35 -18.46
C LYS A 25 -0.61 7.01 -17.72
N GLU A 26 -0.78 7.00 -16.41
CA GLU A 26 -0.49 5.85 -15.55
C GLU A 26 -1.77 5.32 -14.87
N LEU A 27 -1.74 4.09 -14.37
CA LEU A 27 -2.82 3.58 -13.52
C LEU A 27 -2.72 4.19 -12.11
N ILE A 28 -3.85 4.33 -11.42
CA ILE A 28 -3.88 4.86 -10.04
C ILE A 28 -2.95 4.07 -9.12
N ILE A 29 -3.06 2.74 -9.11
CA ILE A 29 -2.21 1.89 -8.26
C ILE A 29 -0.75 1.92 -8.67
N GLU A 30 -0.47 2.06 -9.97
CA GLU A 30 0.88 2.13 -10.49
C GLU A 30 1.60 3.40 -10.00
N LYS A 31 0.88 4.54 -10.00
CA LYS A 31 1.40 5.78 -9.45
C LYS A 31 1.72 5.66 -7.95
N VAL A 32 0.83 5.04 -7.17
CA VAL A 32 1.05 4.77 -5.74
C VAL A 32 2.28 3.89 -5.52
N ILE A 33 2.40 2.78 -6.27
CA ILE A 33 3.56 1.87 -6.19
C ILE A 33 4.86 2.63 -6.46
N LYS A 34 4.91 3.44 -7.53
CA LYS A 34 6.10 4.22 -7.90
C LYS A 34 6.51 5.18 -6.79
N THR A 35 5.58 5.97 -6.25
CA THR A 35 5.88 6.92 -5.16
C THR A 35 6.44 6.20 -3.94
N ILE A 36 5.83 5.08 -3.53
CA ILE A 36 6.30 4.31 -2.37
C ILE A 36 7.68 3.69 -2.65
N LYS A 37 7.94 3.22 -3.87
CA LYS A 37 9.22 2.59 -4.22
C LYS A 37 10.41 3.55 -4.18
N ILE A 38 10.19 4.83 -4.49
CA ILE A 38 11.24 5.86 -4.41
C ILE A 38 11.37 6.46 -3.00
N SER A 39 10.54 6.03 -2.05
CA SER A 39 10.60 6.44 -0.64
C SER A 39 11.49 5.49 0.19
N ASN A 40 11.80 5.86 1.43
CA ASN A 40 12.78 5.14 2.27
C ASN A 40 12.23 3.86 2.93
N PHE A 41 11.67 2.94 2.14
CA PHE A 41 11.16 1.65 2.61
C PHE A 41 12.13 0.50 2.32
N SER A 42 12.27 -0.39 3.31
CA SER A 42 13.11 -1.60 3.20
C SER A 42 12.31 -2.79 2.67
N ASN A 43 11.02 -2.86 3.04
CA ASN A 43 10.10 -3.91 2.62
C ASN A 43 8.82 -3.27 2.11
N ILE A 44 8.38 -3.63 0.90
CA ILE A 44 7.13 -3.14 0.32
C ILE A 44 6.25 -4.34 -0.01
N ILE A 45 5.07 -4.37 0.60
CA ILE A 45 4.08 -5.43 0.46
C ILE A 45 2.80 -4.82 -0.11
N LEU A 46 2.23 -5.46 -1.12
CA LEU A 46 0.91 -5.11 -1.66
C LEU A 46 -0.06 -6.24 -1.38
N VAL A 47 -1.19 -5.92 -0.74
CA VAL A 47 -2.27 -6.87 -0.45
C VAL A 47 -3.46 -6.57 -1.35
N GLY A 48 -3.68 -7.41 -2.37
CA GLY A 48 -4.72 -7.21 -3.39
C GLY A 48 -5.53 -8.47 -3.66
N ASN A 49 -6.72 -8.32 -4.22
CA ASN A 49 -7.56 -9.44 -4.67
C ASN A 49 -7.68 -9.53 -6.20
N ASP A 50 -7.37 -8.44 -6.91
CA ASP A 50 -7.42 -8.37 -8.37
C ASP A 50 -6.12 -8.86 -9.00
N LYS A 51 -6.23 -9.76 -9.99
CA LYS A 51 -5.08 -10.39 -10.65
C LYS A 51 -4.13 -9.37 -11.31
N LYS A 52 -4.65 -8.34 -11.99
CA LYS A 52 -3.81 -7.33 -12.66
C LYS A 52 -3.07 -6.47 -11.65
N VAL A 53 -3.72 -6.15 -10.53
CA VAL A 53 -3.09 -5.41 -9.42
C VAL A 53 -1.93 -6.22 -8.83
N ILE A 54 -2.12 -7.52 -8.64
CA ILE A 54 -1.07 -8.44 -8.17
C ILE A 54 0.08 -8.55 -9.18
N GLU A 55 -0.21 -8.67 -10.47
CA GLU A 55 0.81 -8.70 -11.53
C GLU A 55 1.63 -7.40 -11.58
N LEU A 56 1.00 -6.24 -11.40
CA LEU A 56 1.71 -4.97 -11.31
C LEU A 56 2.69 -4.97 -10.13
N ALA A 57 2.27 -5.45 -8.95
CA ALA A 57 3.17 -5.56 -7.80
C ALA A 57 4.42 -6.39 -8.12
N ILE A 58 4.25 -7.54 -8.78
CA ILE A 58 5.35 -8.40 -9.23
C ILE A 58 6.27 -7.66 -10.20
N ASN A 59 5.71 -7.00 -11.22
CA ASN A 59 6.47 -6.28 -12.24
C ASN A 59 7.29 -5.13 -11.66
N TYR A 60 6.79 -4.49 -10.59
CA TYR A 60 7.53 -3.47 -9.86
C TYR A 60 8.50 -4.05 -8.81
N GLY A 61 8.59 -5.37 -8.66
CA GLY A 61 9.48 -6.02 -7.71
C GLY A 61 9.11 -5.76 -6.25
N ILE A 62 7.82 -5.62 -5.94
CA ILE A 62 7.30 -5.53 -4.58
C ILE A 62 6.54 -6.81 -4.24
N LYS A 63 6.48 -7.19 -2.95
CA LYS A 63 5.91 -8.48 -2.52
C LYS A 63 4.39 -8.49 -2.69
N PRO A 64 3.80 -9.29 -3.59
CA PRO A 64 2.35 -9.38 -3.73
C PRO A 64 1.78 -10.39 -2.72
N ILE A 65 0.63 -10.07 -2.14
CA ILE A 65 -0.16 -10.99 -1.32
C ILE A 65 -1.59 -11.00 -1.83
N LYS A 66 -2.04 -12.17 -2.27
CA LYS A 66 -3.42 -12.38 -2.73
C LYS A 66 -4.34 -12.48 -1.52
N ASN A 67 -5.30 -11.56 -1.42
CA ASN A 67 -6.38 -11.63 -0.46
C ASN A 67 -7.56 -12.39 -1.08
N GLU A 68 -7.77 -13.64 -0.66
CA GLU A 68 -8.88 -14.47 -1.14
C GLU A 68 -10.21 -14.17 -0.45
N SER A 69 -10.20 -13.35 0.60
CA SER A 69 -11.40 -13.04 1.37
C SER A 69 -11.56 -11.53 1.64
N PRO A 70 -11.61 -10.69 0.60
CA PRO A 70 -11.76 -9.23 0.73
C PRO A 70 -13.10 -8.83 1.40
N GLY A 71 -14.08 -9.74 1.47
CA GLY A 71 -15.38 -9.53 2.11
C GLY A 71 -15.32 -9.31 3.62
N TYR A 72 -14.25 -9.76 4.30
CA TYR A 72 -14.04 -9.55 5.75
C TYR A 72 -13.58 -8.12 6.09
N GLY A 73 -13.48 -7.24 5.09
CA GLY A 73 -13.12 -5.83 5.30
C GLY A 73 -11.63 -5.57 5.29
N GLN A 74 -11.27 -4.30 5.53
CA GLN A 74 -9.89 -3.81 5.42
C GLN A 74 -8.95 -4.42 6.45
N SER A 75 -9.46 -4.78 7.64
CA SER A 75 -8.71 -5.45 8.70
C SER A 75 -8.11 -6.79 8.24
N GLN A 76 -8.78 -7.52 7.34
CA GLN A 76 -8.24 -8.75 6.76
C GLN A 76 -6.99 -8.48 5.93
N SER A 77 -6.98 -7.37 5.17
CA SER A 77 -5.81 -6.99 4.37
C SER A 77 -4.63 -6.57 5.26
N ILE A 78 -4.92 -5.86 6.36
CA ILE A 78 -3.91 -5.51 7.38
C ILE A 78 -3.30 -6.77 7.99
N LYS A 79 -4.12 -7.73 8.43
CA LYS A 79 -3.65 -9.01 9.00
C LYS A 79 -2.74 -9.77 8.03
N LEU A 80 -3.13 -9.87 6.76
CA LEU A 80 -2.33 -10.53 5.74
C LEU A 80 -1.01 -9.80 5.48
N GLY A 81 -1.01 -8.47 5.41
CA GLY A 81 0.20 -7.68 5.25
C GLY A 81 1.17 -7.84 6.43
N LEU A 82 0.65 -7.83 7.66
CA LEU A 82 1.45 -7.99 8.88
C LEU A 82 2.09 -9.37 8.99
N LYS A 83 1.40 -10.45 8.59
CA LYS A 83 1.96 -11.81 8.59
C LYS A 83 3.20 -11.96 7.72
N GLU A 84 3.35 -11.10 6.72
CA GLU A 84 4.37 -11.19 5.68
C GLU A 84 5.47 -10.15 5.82
N ALA A 85 5.29 -9.20 6.74
CA ALA A 85 6.21 -8.14 7.07
C ALA A 85 7.18 -8.57 8.18
N ASN A 86 8.36 -7.96 8.23
CA ASN A 86 9.27 -8.17 9.35
C ASN A 86 8.79 -7.34 10.55
N LEU A 87 8.43 -8.02 11.64
CA LEU A 87 7.85 -7.42 12.84
C LEU A 87 8.81 -6.59 13.69
N GLU A 88 10.12 -6.66 13.43
CA GLU A 88 11.15 -5.85 14.09
C GLU A 88 11.17 -4.40 13.60
N TYR A 89 10.51 -4.09 12.48
CA TYR A 89 10.45 -2.75 11.92
C TYR A 89 9.06 -2.13 12.07
N ASN A 90 9.04 -0.79 12.16
CA ASN A 90 7.82 0.02 12.04
C ASN A 90 7.05 -0.29 10.74
N PHE A 91 5.74 0.00 10.76
CA PHE A 91 4.85 -0.21 9.62
C PHE A 91 4.17 1.10 9.21
N MET A 92 4.00 1.28 7.90
CA MET A 92 3.15 2.32 7.33
C MET A 92 2.13 1.69 6.39
N PHE A 93 0.87 2.09 6.55
CA PHE A 93 -0.24 1.58 5.76
C PHE A 93 -0.67 2.61 4.72
N PHE A 94 -0.87 2.16 3.48
CA PHE A 94 -1.30 2.99 2.37
C PHE A 94 -2.60 2.46 1.78
N CYS A 95 -3.52 3.35 1.43
CA CYS A 95 -4.63 2.98 0.56
C CYS A 95 -4.15 3.02 -0.89
N GLY A 96 -4.39 1.94 -1.66
CA GLY A 96 -3.91 1.83 -3.05
C GLY A 96 -4.52 2.85 -4.03
N ASP A 97 -5.48 3.66 -3.57
CA ASP A 97 -6.22 4.64 -4.35
C ASP A 97 -5.88 6.10 -4.01
N GLN A 98 -4.75 6.35 -3.31
CA GLN A 98 -4.26 7.68 -2.97
C GLN A 98 -3.08 8.11 -3.87
N PRO A 99 -3.26 8.39 -5.18
CA PRO A 99 -2.17 8.62 -6.13
C PRO A 99 -1.47 9.98 -5.97
N PHE A 100 -1.94 10.84 -5.07
CA PHE A 100 -1.40 12.19 -4.85
C PHE A 100 -0.53 12.29 -3.60
N ILE A 101 -0.34 11.20 -2.88
CA ILE A 101 0.71 11.17 -1.85
C ILE A 101 2.06 11.38 -2.53
N ASP A 102 2.91 12.16 -1.89
CA ASP A 102 4.25 12.46 -2.37
C ASP A 102 5.31 11.84 -1.44
N THR A 103 6.51 11.67 -1.99
CA THR A 103 7.64 11.06 -1.30
C THR A 103 8.15 11.89 -0.12
N GLU A 104 8.03 13.21 -0.17
CA GLU A 104 8.48 14.08 0.92
C GLU A 104 7.60 13.87 2.17
N SER A 105 6.29 13.88 2.00
CA SER A 105 5.31 13.59 3.05
C SER A 105 5.51 12.21 3.65
N ILE A 106 5.75 11.19 2.81
CA ILE A 106 6.04 9.82 3.27
C ILE A 106 7.31 9.80 4.12
N ASN A 107 8.41 10.39 3.64
CA ASN A 107 9.68 10.34 4.34
C ASN A 107 9.61 11.11 5.67
N LYS A 108 8.86 12.22 5.76
CA LYS A 108 8.60 12.90 7.04
C LYS A 108 7.92 12.00 8.07
N ILE A 109 6.97 11.16 7.65
CA ILE A 109 6.31 10.20 8.54
C ILE A 109 7.29 9.09 8.96
N ILE A 110 8.16 8.64 8.05
CA ILE A 110 9.22 7.68 8.39
C ILE A 110 10.14 8.25 9.47
N ASP A 111 10.61 9.49 9.30
CA ASP A 111 11.47 10.16 10.27
C ASP A 111 10.79 10.33 11.63
N ALA A 112 9.52 10.77 11.62
CA ALA A 112 8.72 10.87 12.83
C ALA A 112 8.57 9.51 13.55
N SER A 113 8.41 8.40 12.80
CA SER A 113 8.31 7.06 13.38
C SER A 113 9.58 6.59 14.07
N ASN A 114 10.74 7.09 13.64
CA ASN A 114 12.02 6.76 14.26
C ASN A 114 12.24 7.55 15.55
N LEU A 115 11.69 8.77 15.63
CA LEU A 115 11.74 9.64 16.80
C LEU A 115 10.73 9.22 17.88
N TYR A 116 9.50 8.90 17.48
CA TYR A 116 8.40 8.55 18.38
C TYR A 116 8.11 7.06 18.30
N LYS A 117 9.05 6.25 18.81
CA LYS A 117 8.88 4.79 18.89
C LYS A 117 7.65 4.47 19.75
N GLU A 118 6.90 3.43 19.36
CA GLU A 118 5.68 2.94 20.02
C GLU A 118 4.40 3.78 19.81
N ASN A 119 4.48 4.88 19.05
CA ASN A 119 3.33 5.72 18.77
C ASN A 119 2.65 5.39 17.44
N ILE A 120 1.33 5.61 17.37
CA ILE A 120 0.61 5.70 16.10
C ILE A 120 0.76 7.12 15.57
N ILE A 121 1.30 7.25 14.36
CA ILE A 121 1.53 8.54 13.70
C ILE A 121 0.51 8.72 12.58
N ILE A 122 -0.14 9.87 12.56
CA ILE A 122 -1.16 10.24 11.56
C ILE A 122 -0.80 11.64 11.02
N PRO A 123 -0.66 11.81 9.70
CA PRO A 123 -0.46 13.14 9.11
C PRO A 123 -1.70 14.03 9.33
N ARG A 124 -1.49 15.32 9.61
CA ARG A 124 -2.55 16.32 9.78
C ARG A 124 -2.68 17.21 8.56
#